data_AF-R7VF24-F1
#
_entry.id   AF-R7VF24-F1
#
_cell.length_a   1.000
_cell.length_b   1.000
_cell.length_c   1.000
_cell.angle_alpha   90.00
_cell.angle_beta   90.00
_cell.angle_gamma   90.00
#
_symmetry.space_group_name_H-M   'P 1'
#
loop_
_entity.id
_entity.type
_entity.pdbx_description
1 polymer ?
#
loop_
_entity_poly.entity_id
_entity_poly.type
_entity_poly.pdbx_seq_one_letter_code
_entity_poly.pdbx_strand_id
1 'polypeptide(L)' 'MDSIPGGLTSKYYKGGFDAKMSKREASLILGVSPSANKNKVKDAHKRIMLLNHPDRGGSPYLATKINEAKDMLDK' A
#
# COMPACT_ATOMS: atom_id res chain seq x y z
N MET A 1 24.59 -1.45 -1.38
CA MET A 1 23.29 -0.82 -1.67
C MET A 1 22.25 -1.41 -0.73
N ASP A 2 22.57 -1.42 0.56
CA ASP A 2 21.73 -2.00 1.61
C ASP A 2 21.81 -1.10 2.83
N SER A 3 20.70 -1.07 3.57
CA SER A 3 20.45 -0.39 4.84
C SER A 3 19.66 0.91 4.71
N ILE A 4 18.36 0.83 5.04
CA ILE A 4 17.81 1.82 5.95
C ILE A 4 17.49 1.08 7.27
N PRO A 5 18.38 1.16 8.26
CA PRO A 5 18.03 0.91 9.65
C PRO A 5 17.22 2.13 10.13
N GLY A 6 16.08 1.91 10.75
CA GLY A 6 15.24 2.99 11.26
C GLY A 6 15.99 3.88 12.26
N GLY A 7 16.07 5.18 11.95
CA GLY A 7 16.60 6.23 12.81
C GLY A 7 15.73 7.48 12.79
N LEU A 8 14.79 7.56 13.75
CA LEU A 8 14.28 8.74 14.48
C LEU A 8 13.99 10.11 13.80
N THR A 9 13.94 10.29 12.47
CA THR A 9 13.75 11.64 11.89
C THR A 9 12.68 11.80 10.80
N SER A 10 11.83 10.80 10.54
CA SER A 10 10.62 11.03 9.73
C SER A 10 9.51 10.02 10.01
N LYS A 11 8.32 10.52 10.36
CA LYS A 11 7.08 9.71 10.49
C LYS A 11 6.61 9.12 9.15
N TYR A 12 7.18 9.58 8.04
CA TYR A 12 6.76 9.26 6.68
C TYR A 12 7.93 8.74 5.82
N TYR A 13 7.63 7.86 4.88
CA TYR A 13 8.59 7.46 3.85
C TYR A 13 8.89 8.65 2.93
N LYS A 14 10.17 8.83 2.57
CA LYS A 14 10.58 9.88 1.63
C LYS A 14 10.27 9.45 0.20
N GLY A 15 9.78 10.39 -0.61
CA GLY A 15 9.49 10.18 -2.04
C GLY A 15 8.01 9.96 -2.34
N GLY A 16 7.71 9.66 -3.60
CA GLY A 16 6.39 9.26 -4.07
C GLY A 16 6.26 7.74 -4.17
N PHE A 17 5.21 7.29 -4.87
CA PHE A 17 5.07 5.88 -5.21
C PHE A 17 6.13 5.44 -6.23
N ASP A 18 6.47 4.16 -6.20
CA ASP A 18 7.32 3.54 -7.20
C ASP A 18 6.64 3.60 -8.58
N ALA A 19 7.45 3.71 -9.63
CA ALA A 19 6.96 3.73 -11.01
C ALA A 19 6.26 2.41 -11.40
N LYS A 20 6.66 1.29 -10.77
CA LYS A 20 6.05 -0.02 -10.93
C LYS A 20 5.77 -0.61 -9.56
N MET A 21 4.52 -0.99 -9.32
CA MET A 21 4.10 -1.59 -8.05
C MET A 21 4.96 -2.80 -7.69
N SER A 22 5.53 -2.76 -6.48
CA SER A 22 6.38 -3.82 -5.95
C SER A 22 5.68 -4.54 -4.78
N LYS A 23 6.08 -5.78 -4.49
CA LYS A 23 5.54 -6.53 -3.35
C LYS A 23 5.77 -5.80 -2.02
N ARG A 24 6.90 -5.09 -1.89
CA ARG A 24 7.24 -4.27 -0.72
C ARG A 24 6.32 -3.06 -0.62
N GLU A 25 6.18 -2.29 -1.68
CA GLU A 25 5.29 -1.12 -1.71
C GLU A 25 3.84 -1.51 -1.44
N ALA A 26 3.35 -2.58 -2.07
CA ALA A 26 2.00 -3.09 -1.87
C ALA A 26 1.72 -3.45 -0.40
N SER A 27 2.70 -4.07 0.26
CA SER A 27 2.62 -4.42 1.69
C SER A 27 2.56 -3.18 2.58
N LEU A 28 3.30 -2.12 2.23
CA LEU A 28 3.27 -0.84 2.92
C LEU A 28 1.95 -0.10 2.72
N ILE A 29 1.42 -0.06 1.49
CA ILE A 29 0.14 0.57 1.16
C ILE A 29 -1.01 -0.09 1.92
N LEU A 30 -1.04 -1.43 1.95
CA LEU A 30 -2.13 -2.17 2.60
C LEU A 30 -1.92 -2.37 4.11
N GLY A 31 -0.73 -2.05 4.64
CA GLY A 31 -0.41 -2.24 6.05
C GLY A 31 -0.41 -3.72 6.47
N VAL A 32 0.07 -4.61 5.58
CA VAL A 32 0.12 -6.05 5.81
C VAL A 32 1.54 -6.59 5.62
N SER A 33 1.80 -7.80 6.12
CA SER A 33 3.05 -8.50 5.83
C SER A 33 3.15 -8.85 4.34
N PRO A 34 4.34 -8.84 3.71
CA PRO A 34 4.54 -9.40 2.37
C PRO A 34 4.17 -10.89 2.25
N SER A 35 4.10 -11.61 3.37
CA SER A 35 3.66 -13.00 3.45
C SER A 35 2.20 -13.15 3.90
N ALA A 36 1.42 -12.07 3.95
CA ALA A 36 0.02 -12.13 4.35
C ALA A 36 -0.80 -13.02 3.41
N ASN A 37 -1.74 -13.77 3.98
CA ASN A 37 -2.65 -14.59 3.20
C ASN A 37 -3.69 -13.73 2.44
N LYS A 38 -4.34 -14.34 1.44
CA LYS A 38 -5.30 -13.65 0.55
C LYS A 38 -6.47 -13.00 1.31
N ASN A 39 -6.93 -13.61 2.40
CA ASN A 39 -8.03 -13.06 3.20
C ASN A 39 -7.62 -11.75 3.87
N LYS A 40 -6.44 -11.71 4.51
CA LYS A 40 -5.92 -10.51 5.16
C LYS A 40 -5.66 -9.38 4.17
N VAL A 41 -5.20 -9.70 2.95
CA VAL A 41 -5.04 -8.73 1.85
C VAL A 41 -6.40 -8.14 1.45
N LYS A 42 -7.41 -8.98 1.24
CA LYS A 42 -8.77 -8.54 0.86
C LYS A 42 -9.42 -7.66 1.93
N ASP A 43 -9.29 -8.03 3.20
CA ASP A 43 -9.86 -7.25 4.31
C ASP A 43 -9.16 -5.89 4.46
N ALA A 44 -7.83 -5.86 4.29
CA ALA A 44 -7.07 -4.62 4.30
C ALA A 44 -7.44 -3.70 3.13
N HIS A 45 -7.54 -4.26 1.93
CA HIS A 45 -7.96 -3.54 0.73
C HIS A 45 -9.34 -2.91 0.92
N LYS A 46 -10.35 -3.69 1.35
CA LYS A 46 -11.71 -3.19 1.57
C LYS A 46 -11.75 -2.00 2.54
N ARG A 47 -11.09 -2.14 3.70
CA ARG A 47 -11.04 -1.09 4.73
C ARG A 47 -10.38 0.19 4.22
N ILE A 48 -9.24 0.08 3.53
CA ILE A 48 -8.49 1.24 3.06
C ILE A 48 -9.20 1.90 1.87
N MET A 49 -9.73 1.10 0.94
CA MET A 49 -10.48 1.59 -0.21
C MET A 49 -11.74 2.34 0.22
N LEU A 50 -12.47 1.85 1.22
CA LEU A 50 -13.68 2.53 1.72
C LEU A 50 -13.41 3.98 2.15
N LEU A 51 -12.25 4.22 2.78
CA LEU A 51 -11.81 5.54 3.24
C LEU A 51 -11.26 6.42 2.11
N ASN A 52 -10.78 5.82 1.02
CA ASN A 52 -10.12 6.52 -0.09
C ASN A 52 -10.93 6.51 -1.38
N HIS A 53 -12.20 6.07 -1.33
CA HIS A 53 -13.03 5.90 -2.51
C HIS A 53 -13.29 7.26 -3.20
N PRO A 54 -13.12 7.39 -4.53
CA PRO A 54 -13.33 8.66 -5.24
C PRO A 54 -14.72 9.26 -5.03
N ASP A 55 -15.75 8.42 -5.09
CA ASP A 55 -17.15 8.85 -4.87
C ASP A 55 -17.43 9.37 -3.45
N ARG A 56 -16.50 9.14 -2.51
CA ARG A 56 -16.58 9.65 -1.13
C ARG A 56 -15.58 10.79 -0.88
N GLY A 57 -15.10 11.44 -1.96
CA GLY A 57 -14.13 12.54 -1.90
C GLY A 57 -12.67 12.08 -1.79
N GLY A 58 -12.39 10.79 -1.97
CA GLY A 58 -11.04 10.25 -2.02
C GLY A 58 -10.31 10.60 -3.33
N SER A 59 -8.98 10.45 -3.32
CA SER A 59 -8.18 10.70 -4.52
C SER A 59 -8.29 9.52 -5.50
N PRO A 60 -8.65 9.74 -6.78
CA PRO A 60 -8.59 8.69 -7.80
C PRO A 60 -7.21 8.05 -7.91
N TYR A 61 -6.15 8.84 -7.75
CA TYR A 61 -4.78 8.35 -7.81
C TYR A 61 -4.45 7.40 -6.66
N LEU A 62 -4.87 7.75 -5.43
CA LEU A 62 -4.68 6.87 -4.27
C LEU A 62 -5.50 5.58 -4.39
N ALA A 63 -6.74 5.68 -4.87
CA ALA A 63 -7.58 4.51 -5.13
C ALA A 63 -6.92 3.54 -6.13
N THR A 64 -6.34 4.07 -7.22
CA THR A 64 -5.57 3.27 -8.18
C THR A 64 -4.39 2.56 -7.50
N LYS A 65 -3.61 3.26 -6.67
CA LYS A 65 -2.48 2.66 -5.94
C LYS A 65 -2.90 1.57 -4.94
N ILE A 66 -4.05 1.75 -4.28
CA ILE A 66 -4.62 0.74 -3.38
C ILE A 66 -5.04 -0.52 -4.16
N ASN A 67 -5.61 -0.36 -5.36
CA ASN A 67 -5.97 -1.49 -6.22
C ASN A 67 -4.73 -2.23 -6.76
N GLU A 68 -3.73 -1.49 -7.26
CA GLU A 68 -2.45 -2.06 -7.69
C GLU A 68 -1.79 -2.89 -6.57
N ALA A 69 -1.83 -2.39 -5.33
CA ALA A 69 -1.27 -3.08 -4.17
C ALA A 69 -2.00 -4.40 -3.89
N LYS A 70 -3.34 -4.41 -3.95
CA LYS A 70 -4.13 -5.63 -3.78
C LYS A 70 -3.81 -6.64 -4.88
N ASP A 71 -3.75 -6.21 -6.13
CA ASP A 71 -3.47 -7.11 -7.26
C ASP A 71 -2.03 -7.65 -7.24
N MET A 72 -1.08 -6.90 -6.69
CA MET A 72 0.29 -7.36 -6.48
C MET A 72 0.41 -8.47 -5.44
N LEU A 73 -0.40 -8.43 -4.38
CA LEU A 73 -0.37 -9.41 -3.28
C LEU A 73 -1.35 -10.57 -3.44
N ASP A 74 -2.35 -10.45 -4.32
CA ASP A 74 -3.35 -11.49 -4.58
C ASP A 74 -2.91 -12.48 -5.69
N LYS A 75 -1.85 -12.13 -6.44
CA LYS A 75 -1.12 -13.05 -7.33
C LYS A 75 -0.52 -14.21 -6.52
#